data_AF-A0A4Q5TJT8-F1
#
_entry.id   AF-A0A4Q5TJT8-F1
#
_cell.length_a   1.000
_cell.length_b   1.000
_cell.length_c   1.000
_cell.angle_alpha   90.00
_cell.angle_beta   90.00
_cell.angle_gamma   90.00
#
_symmetry.space_group_name_H-M   'P 1'
#
loop_
_entity.id
_entity.type
_entity.pdbx_description
1 polymer ?
#
loop_
_entity_poly.entity_id
_entity_poly.type
_entity_poly.pdbx_seq_one_letter_code
_entity_poly.pdbx_strand_id
1 'polypeptide(L)'
;YSVCYVNAFQTQPGQLGWWKKHHPTLLLKRQGVLVRDPGWPDEVLLDQRTAAKRAAIVTIVSGWFRGCAKAGYDAIEADNLDAWTRSRSLLTRAQTTSTAKGLVRAAHATGLAIAQKNTPEIDGRALGFDFAVAEECEVYRECGDYTRLYGRGVVEIEYTDNGRAAYARACRQRAGDHPITLRDRDVVPRGTRGHVFQHC
;
A
#
# COMPACT_ATOMS: atom_id res chain seq x y z
N TYR A 1 15.86 -1.46 1.74
CA TYR A 1 15.37 -0.35 0.89
C TYR A 1 15.06 0.84 1.78
N SER A 2 15.41 2.05 1.34
CA SER A 2 14.63 3.24 1.64
C SER A 2 13.36 3.20 0.79
N VAL A 3 12.19 3.39 1.41
CA VAL A 3 10.89 3.15 0.75
C VAL A 3 10.06 4.43 0.73
N CYS A 4 9.57 4.81 -0.45
CA CYS A 4 8.69 5.95 -0.67
C CYS A 4 7.22 5.47 -0.60
N TYR A 5 6.46 5.95 0.38
CA TYR A 5 5.02 5.70 0.46
C TYR A 5 4.27 6.43 -0.64
N VAL A 6 3.38 5.73 -1.34
CA VAL A 6 2.45 6.32 -2.32
C VAL A 6 1.08 5.68 -2.17
N ASN A 7 0.06 6.47 -1.82
CA ASN A 7 -1.33 6.02 -1.89
C ASN A 7 -1.75 5.93 -3.37
N ALA A 8 -1.76 4.71 -3.91
CA ALA A 8 -1.83 4.49 -5.35
C ALA A 8 -3.23 4.12 -5.86
N PHE A 9 -4.12 3.72 -4.95
CA PHE A 9 -5.47 3.23 -5.28
C PHE A 9 -6.58 4.10 -4.67
N GLN A 10 -6.22 5.08 -3.84
CA GLN A 10 -7.11 6.08 -3.27
C GLN A 10 -6.49 7.48 -3.37
N THR A 11 -7.28 8.50 -3.06
CA THR A 11 -6.74 9.85 -2.84
C THR A 11 -6.09 9.92 -1.46
N GLN A 12 -4.94 10.59 -1.34
CA GLN A 12 -4.34 10.89 -0.03
C GLN A 12 -5.09 12.00 0.72
N PRO A 13 -5.02 12.09 2.07
CA PRO A 13 -5.61 13.16 2.84
C PRO A 13 -5.13 14.52 2.34
N GLY A 14 -6.07 15.47 2.23
CA GLY A 14 -5.82 16.80 1.68
C GLY A 14 -5.75 16.90 0.15
N GLN A 15 -5.69 15.78 -0.60
CA GLN A 15 -5.54 15.83 -2.07
C GLN A 15 -6.86 15.75 -2.85
N LEU A 16 -8.00 15.49 -2.19
CA LEU A 16 -9.29 15.32 -2.87
C LEU A 16 -9.69 16.53 -3.74
N GLY A 17 -9.35 17.76 -3.32
CA GLY A 17 -9.62 18.97 -4.09
C GLY A 17 -8.93 18.97 -5.46
N TRP A 18 -7.67 18.54 -5.51
CA TRP A 18 -6.91 18.41 -6.74
C TRP A 18 -7.52 17.35 -7.67
N TRP A 19 -7.87 16.18 -7.13
CA TRP A 19 -8.52 15.12 -7.90
C TRP A 19 -9.87 15.55 -8.47
N LYS A 20 -10.70 16.27 -7.69
CA LYS A 20 -11.98 16.82 -8.18
C LYS A 20 -11.78 17.83 -9.31
N LYS A 21 -10.74 18.65 -9.25
CA LYS A 21 -10.44 19.68 -10.25
C LYS A 21 -9.87 19.10 -11.54
N HIS A 22 -8.93 18.16 -11.43
CA HIS A 22 -8.14 17.70 -12.56
C HIS A 22 -8.58 16.34 -13.12
N HIS A 23 -9.11 15.46 -12.28
CA HIS A 23 -9.45 14.08 -12.65
C HIS A 23 -10.77 13.59 -12.02
N PRO A 24 -11.88 14.35 -12.12
CA PRO A 24 -13.14 14.00 -11.45
C PRO A 24 -13.78 12.69 -11.92
N THR A 25 -13.36 12.17 -13.08
CA THR A 25 -13.80 10.90 -13.66
C THR A 25 -13.03 9.68 -13.14
N LEU A 26 -11.89 9.91 -12.47
CA LEU A 26 -11.06 8.88 -11.83
C LEU A 26 -11.42 8.66 -10.36
N LEU A 27 -12.37 9.43 -9.81
CA LEU A 27 -12.91 9.20 -8.47
C LEU A 27 -14.07 8.19 -8.55
N LEU A 28 -14.00 7.12 -7.76
CA LEU A 28 -15.04 6.10 -7.73
C LEU A 28 -16.33 6.68 -7.15
N LYS A 29 -17.43 6.46 -7.87
CA LYS A 29 -18.76 6.97 -7.53
C LYS A 29 -19.82 5.88 -7.67
N ARG A 30 -20.80 5.91 -6.76
CA ARG A 30 -22.07 5.21 -6.88
C ARG A 30 -23.19 6.25 -6.95
N GLN A 31 -23.94 6.29 -8.05
CA GLN A 31 -25.05 7.24 -8.23
C GLN A 31 -24.64 8.69 -7.93
N GLY A 32 -23.45 9.10 -8.42
CA GLY A 32 -22.91 10.45 -8.21
C GLY A 32 -22.20 10.69 -6.87
N VAL A 33 -22.39 9.81 -5.87
CA VAL A 33 -21.76 9.93 -4.56
C VAL A 33 -20.38 9.27 -4.54
N LEU A 34 -19.38 9.97 -4.01
CA LEU A 34 -18.02 9.45 -3.87
C LEU A 34 -17.96 8.25 -2.93
N VAL A 35 -17.20 7.23 -3.31
CA VAL A 35 -16.95 6.06 -2.46
C VAL A 35 -15.71 6.30 -1.64
N ARG A 36 -15.94 6.51 -0.34
CA ARG A 36 -14.90 6.79 0.66
C ARG A 36 -14.47 5.51 1.37
N ASP A 37 -13.23 5.50 1.81
CA ASP A 37 -12.72 4.43 2.66
C ASP A 37 -13.39 4.51 4.05
N PRO A 38 -13.95 3.41 4.59
CA PRO A 38 -14.54 3.42 5.93
C PRO A 38 -13.52 3.66 7.06
N GLY A 39 -12.27 3.22 6.90
CA GLY A 39 -11.20 3.43 7.87
C GLY A 39 -10.55 4.81 7.72
N TRP A 40 -10.56 5.37 6.51
CA TRP A 40 -10.01 6.69 6.20
C TRP A 40 -11.04 7.56 5.44
N PRO A 41 -12.04 8.13 6.14
CA PRO A 41 -13.18 8.79 5.48
C PRO A 41 -12.81 9.97 4.57
N ASP A 42 -11.64 10.59 4.77
CA ASP A 42 -11.15 11.67 3.91
C ASP A 42 -10.63 11.17 2.55
N GLU A 43 -10.31 9.88 2.44
CA GLU A 43 -9.83 9.23 1.24
C GLU A 43 -10.98 8.71 0.38
N VAL A 44 -10.83 8.85 -0.93
CA VAL A 44 -11.78 8.38 -1.95
C VAL A 44 -11.09 7.36 -2.84
N LEU A 45 -11.74 6.22 -3.05
CA LEU A 45 -11.22 5.17 -3.92
C LEU A 45 -11.13 5.65 -5.37
N LEU A 46 -10.08 5.25 -6.07
CA LEU A 46 -9.92 5.54 -7.49
C LEU A 46 -10.72 4.55 -8.36
N ASP A 47 -11.33 5.07 -9.43
CA ASP A 47 -12.19 4.31 -10.33
C ASP A 47 -11.38 3.51 -11.35
N GLN A 48 -11.26 2.21 -11.11
CA GLN A 48 -10.44 1.31 -11.92
C GLN A 48 -11.28 0.47 -12.91
N ARG A 49 -12.56 0.82 -13.11
CA ARG A 49 -13.53 -0.04 -13.81
C ARG A 49 -13.20 -0.27 -15.28
N THR A 50 -12.64 0.73 -15.96
CA THR A 50 -12.30 0.65 -17.39
C THR A 50 -10.80 0.66 -17.61
N ALA A 51 -10.34 0.04 -18.70
CA ALA A 51 -8.91 0.04 -19.06
C ALA A 51 -8.35 1.46 -19.21
N ALA A 52 -9.13 2.37 -19.81
CA ALA A 52 -8.74 3.78 -19.96
C ALA A 52 -8.53 4.46 -18.59
N LYS A 53 -9.40 4.21 -17.61
CA LYS A 53 -9.23 4.78 -16.27
C LYS A 53 -8.03 4.19 -15.54
N ARG A 54 -7.80 2.87 -15.65
CA ARG A 54 -6.59 2.24 -15.08
C ARG A 54 -5.31 2.83 -15.68
N ALA A 55 -5.25 3.00 -17.01
CA ALA A 55 -4.10 3.62 -17.67
C ALA A 55 -3.88 5.07 -17.23
N ALA A 56 -4.95 5.85 -17.06
CA ALA A 56 -4.86 7.22 -16.57
C ALA A 56 -4.36 7.29 -15.12
N ILE A 57 -4.85 6.41 -14.23
CA ILE A 57 -4.37 6.29 -12.85
C ILE A 57 -2.87 5.97 -12.83
N VAL A 58 -2.44 4.94 -13.59
CA VAL A 58 -1.03 4.57 -13.68
C VAL A 58 -0.15 5.71 -14.19
N THR A 59 -0.65 6.50 -15.15
CA THR A 59 0.10 7.66 -15.69
C THR A 59 0.34 8.72 -14.62
N ILE A 60 -0.69 9.04 -13.83
CA ILE A 60 -0.61 10.02 -12.73
C ILE A 60 0.36 9.52 -11.66
N VAL A 61 0.14 8.30 -11.16
CA VAL A 61 0.94 7.71 -10.07
C VAL A 61 2.39 7.50 -10.50
N SER A 62 2.65 7.13 -11.76
CA SER A 62 4.01 7.06 -12.32
C SER A 62 4.76 8.40 -12.25
N GLY A 63 4.05 9.53 -12.33
CA GLY A 63 4.62 10.85 -12.08
C GLY A 63 5.18 11.00 -10.66
N TRP A 64 4.51 10.44 -9.67
CA TRP A 64 4.96 10.44 -8.28
C TRP A 64 6.13 9.48 -8.07
N PHE A 65 6.13 8.31 -8.73
CA PHE A 65 7.27 7.37 -8.69
C PHE A 65 8.55 8.01 -9.24
N ARG A 66 8.46 8.79 -10.32
CA ARG A 66 9.61 9.59 -10.81
C ARG A 66 10.11 10.59 -9.77
N GLY A 67 9.20 11.17 -8.98
CA GLY A 67 9.56 12.03 -7.84
C GLY A 67 10.34 11.27 -6.78
N CYS A 68 9.87 10.08 -6.38
CA CYS A 68 10.57 9.21 -5.43
C CYS A 68 11.97 8.81 -5.95
N ALA A 69 12.09 8.43 -7.22
CA ALA A 69 13.38 8.08 -7.84
C ALA A 69 14.33 9.29 -7.83
N LYS A 70 13.85 10.48 -8.20
CA LYS A 70 14.65 11.72 -8.16
C LYS A 70 15.10 12.07 -6.75
N ALA A 71 14.28 11.76 -5.75
CA ALA A 71 14.61 11.95 -4.33
C ALA A 71 15.59 10.89 -3.78
N GLY A 72 15.95 9.87 -4.57
CA GLY A 72 16.94 8.85 -4.20
C GLY A 72 16.39 7.68 -3.37
N TYR A 73 15.08 7.45 -3.39
CA TYR A 73 14.50 6.25 -2.80
C TYR A 73 14.88 5.00 -3.61
N ASP A 74 14.95 3.85 -2.93
CA ASP A 74 15.23 2.57 -3.60
C ASP A 74 13.95 1.85 -4.07
N ALA A 75 12.83 2.14 -3.40
CA ALA A 75 11.59 1.42 -3.61
C ALA A 75 10.33 2.26 -3.38
N ILE A 76 9.21 1.75 -3.89
CA ILE A 76 7.86 2.25 -3.67
C ILE A 76 7.09 1.28 -2.76
N GLU A 77 6.33 1.83 -1.82
CA GLU A 77 5.19 1.16 -1.20
C GLU A 77 3.90 1.72 -1.80
N ALA A 78 3.25 0.96 -2.68
CA ALA A 78 2.02 1.35 -3.34
C ALA A 78 0.81 0.90 -2.51
N ASP A 79 0.31 1.79 -1.67
CA ASP A 79 -0.69 1.50 -0.65
C ASP A 79 -2.12 1.37 -1.20
N ASN A 80 -3.00 0.70 -0.43
CA ASN A 80 -4.40 0.40 -0.76
C ASN A 80 -4.60 -0.60 -1.92
N LEU A 81 -3.69 -1.56 -2.09
CA LEU A 81 -3.79 -2.61 -3.11
C LEU A 81 -5.10 -3.42 -3.03
N ASP A 82 -5.67 -3.56 -1.85
CA ASP A 82 -6.92 -4.26 -1.54
C ASP A 82 -8.19 -3.41 -1.73
N ALA A 83 -8.12 -2.23 -2.38
CA ALA A 83 -9.23 -1.29 -2.52
C ALA A 83 -10.55 -1.88 -3.06
N TRP A 84 -10.53 -3.03 -3.75
CA TRP A 84 -11.77 -3.67 -4.20
C TRP A 84 -12.66 -4.12 -3.05
N THR A 85 -12.06 -4.51 -1.90
CA THR A 85 -12.78 -5.00 -0.72
C THR A 85 -13.66 -3.92 -0.10
N ARG A 86 -13.24 -2.65 -0.20
CA ARG A 86 -13.94 -1.47 0.35
C ARG A 86 -14.75 -0.70 -0.71
N SER A 87 -14.84 -1.23 -1.92
CA SER A 87 -15.47 -0.55 -3.07
C SER A 87 -17.00 -0.65 -3.15
N ARG A 88 -17.65 -1.32 -2.18
CA ARG A 88 -19.09 -1.66 -2.23
C ARG A 88 -19.46 -2.44 -3.51
N SER A 89 -18.60 -3.40 -3.88
CA SER A 89 -18.73 -4.25 -5.07
C SER A 89 -18.68 -3.51 -6.41
N LEU A 90 -18.17 -2.27 -6.44
CA LEU A 90 -18.02 -1.50 -7.69
C LEU A 90 -16.71 -1.79 -8.40
N LEU A 91 -15.70 -2.29 -7.67
CA LEU A 91 -14.43 -2.75 -8.21
C LEU A 91 -14.32 -4.25 -8.02
N THR A 92 -13.74 -4.93 -9.00
CA THR A 92 -13.35 -6.34 -8.89
C THR A 92 -11.88 -6.46 -8.57
N ARG A 93 -11.49 -7.58 -7.94
CA ARG A 93 -10.09 -7.92 -7.72
C ARG A 93 -9.26 -7.88 -9.00
N ALA A 94 -9.81 -8.34 -10.13
CA ALA A 94 -9.14 -8.33 -11.43
C ALA A 94 -8.87 -6.90 -11.97
N GLN A 95 -9.78 -5.95 -11.71
CA GLN A 95 -9.57 -4.56 -12.07
C GLN A 95 -8.42 -3.97 -11.25
N THR A 96 -8.39 -4.22 -9.94
CA THR A 96 -7.34 -3.70 -9.06
C THR A 96 -5.98 -4.32 -9.35
N THR A 97 -5.89 -5.64 -9.56
CA THR A 97 -4.62 -6.28 -9.94
C THR A 97 -4.16 -5.89 -11.35
N SER A 98 -5.07 -5.55 -12.27
CA SER A 98 -4.70 -4.97 -13.58
C SER A 98 -4.05 -3.60 -13.44
N THR A 99 -4.55 -2.74 -12.53
CA THR A 99 -3.92 -1.46 -12.19
C THR A 99 -2.55 -1.71 -11.55
N ALA A 100 -2.48 -2.62 -10.58
CA ALA A 100 -1.24 -2.99 -9.88
C ALA A 100 -0.13 -3.43 -10.85
N LYS A 101 -0.42 -4.30 -11.83
CA LYS A 101 0.56 -4.69 -12.87
C LYS A 101 1.10 -3.48 -13.65
N GLY A 102 0.26 -2.48 -13.90
CA GLY A 102 0.68 -1.24 -14.55
C GLY A 102 1.60 -0.39 -13.67
N LEU A 103 1.29 -0.30 -12.38
CA LEU A 103 2.12 0.40 -11.39
C LEU A 103 3.47 -0.30 -11.20
N VAL A 104 3.49 -1.64 -11.16
CA VAL A 104 4.73 -2.43 -11.09
C VAL A 104 5.66 -2.08 -12.25
N ARG A 105 5.15 -2.16 -13.50
CA ARG A 105 5.94 -1.76 -14.67
C ARG A 105 6.41 -0.31 -14.61
N ALA A 106 5.58 0.59 -14.07
CA ALA A 106 5.94 2.00 -13.94
C ALA A 106 7.04 2.24 -12.91
N ALA A 107 7.05 1.52 -11.79
CA ALA A 107 8.12 1.60 -10.78
C ALA A 107 9.44 1.06 -11.35
N HIS A 108 9.40 -0.12 -11.99
CA HIS A 108 10.58 -0.71 -12.62
C HIS A 108 11.15 0.17 -13.74
N ALA A 109 10.31 0.84 -14.52
CA ALA A 109 10.75 1.81 -15.54
C ALA A 109 11.46 3.04 -14.94
N THR A 110 11.29 3.31 -13.64
CA THR A 110 12.03 4.34 -12.90
C THR A 110 13.24 3.80 -12.12
N GLY A 111 13.55 2.50 -12.27
CA GLY A 111 14.63 1.84 -11.54
C GLY A 111 14.30 1.52 -10.07
N LEU A 112 13.05 1.72 -9.65
CA LEU A 112 12.59 1.47 -8.28
C LEU A 112 12.03 0.06 -8.15
N ALA A 113 12.37 -0.62 -7.04
CA ALA A 113 11.60 -1.78 -6.60
C ALA A 113 10.20 -1.35 -6.13
N ILE A 114 9.26 -2.28 -6.05
CA ILE A 114 7.89 -2.00 -5.57
C ILE A 114 7.36 -3.11 -4.67
N ALA A 115 6.78 -2.70 -3.54
CA ALA A 115 6.19 -3.60 -2.57
C ALA A 115 4.77 -4.00 -2.92
N GLN A 116 4.43 -5.26 -2.72
CA GLN A 116 3.06 -5.66 -2.42
C GLN A 116 2.71 -5.13 -1.03
N LYS A 117 1.70 -4.26 -0.94
CA LYS A 117 1.17 -3.80 0.35
C LYS A 117 0.00 -4.68 0.79
N ASN A 118 0.18 -5.36 1.92
CA ASN A 118 -0.78 -6.30 2.52
C ASN A 118 -1.33 -7.30 1.47
N THR A 119 -2.61 -7.66 1.58
CA THR A 119 -3.33 -8.41 0.55
C THR A 119 -2.74 -9.82 0.33
N PRO A 120 -2.57 -10.66 1.36
CA PRO A 120 -1.87 -11.94 1.24
C PRO A 120 -2.56 -12.92 0.29
N GLU A 121 -3.84 -12.71 0.00
CA GLU A 121 -4.65 -13.56 -0.87
C GLU A 121 -4.28 -13.44 -2.36
N ILE A 122 -3.45 -12.47 -2.76
CA ILE A 122 -2.93 -12.35 -4.13
C ILE A 122 -1.51 -12.91 -4.26
N ASP A 123 -1.25 -13.53 -5.41
CA ASP A 123 0.11 -13.85 -5.82
C ASP A 123 0.78 -12.59 -6.39
N GLY A 124 1.39 -11.78 -5.51
CA GLY A 124 2.05 -10.55 -5.95
C GLY A 124 3.33 -10.79 -6.77
N ARG A 125 4.00 -11.95 -6.62
CA ARG A 125 5.13 -12.33 -7.48
C ARG A 125 4.68 -12.48 -8.93
N ALA A 126 3.52 -13.10 -9.17
CA ALA A 126 2.94 -13.18 -10.51
C ALA A 126 2.47 -11.82 -11.07
N LEU A 127 2.29 -10.80 -10.22
CA LEU A 127 2.04 -9.42 -10.65
C LEU A 127 3.34 -8.63 -10.90
N GLY A 128 4.48 -9.15 -10.43
CA GLY A 128 5.82 -8.57 -10.57
C GLY A 128 6.29 -7.72 -9.39
N PHE A 129 5.65 -7.82 -8.21
CA PHE A 129 6.16 -7.16 -7.00
C PHE A 129 7.48 -7.80 -6.53
N ASP A 130 8.35 -6.97 -5.95
CA ASP A 130 9.72 -7.35 -5.60
C ASP A 130 9.83 -7.88 -4.16
N PHE A 131 9.01 -7.33 -3.27
CA PHE A 131 8.95 -7.64 -1.84
C PHE A 131 7.56 -7.32 -1.29
N ALA A 132 7.31 -7.59 -0.01
CA ALA A 132 6.07 -7.23 0.67
C ALA A 132 6.31 -6.22 1.80
N VAL A 133 5.35 -5.31 2.01
CA VAL A 133 5.16 -4.59 3.27
C VAL A 133 3.86 -5.11 3.85
N ALA A 134 3.94 -5.77 5.00
CA ALA A 134 2.83 -6.48 5.64
C ALA A 134 2.56 -5.89 7.02
N GLU A 135 1.40 -5.28 7.17
CA GLU A 135 0.89 -4.77 8.43
C GLU A 135 0.12 -5.88 9.16
N GLU A 136 0.45 -6.07 10.43
CA GLU A 136 -0.29 -6.88 11.39
C GLU A 136 -0.38 -8.36 11.01
N CYS A 137 0.56 -8.85 10.20
CA CYS A 137 0.54 -10.22 9.74
C CYS A 137 0.60 -11.22 10.91
N GLU A 138 1.21 -10.84 12.04
CA GLU A 138 1.31 -11.70 13.21
C GLU A 138 0.02 -11.67 14.05
N VAL A 139 -0.73 -10.56 14.01
CA VAL A 139 -2.08 -10.45 14.58
C VAL A 139 -3.05 -11.32 13.78
N TYR A 140 -3.03 -11.22 12.46
CA TYR A 140 -3.94 -11.93 11.56
C TYR A 140 -3.49 -13.34 11.18
N ARG A 141 -2.32 -13.79 11.65
CA ARG A 141 -1.74 -15.12 11.39
C ARG A 141 -1.48 -15.41 9.91
N GLU A 142 -1.05 -14.39 9.18
CA GLU A 142 -0.83 -14.42 7.73
C GLU A 142 0.64 -14.18 7.33
N CYS A 143 1.58 -14.03 8.27
CA CYS A 143 3.00 -13.83 7.95
C CYS A 143 3.60 -14.94 7.05
N GLY A 144 3.08 -16.16 7.19
CA GLY A 144 3.48 -17.31 6.35
C GLY A 144 3.15 -17.11 4.87
N ASP A 145 2.12 -16.34 4.54
CA ASP A 145 1.71 -16.10 3.16
C ASP A 145 2.68 -15.19 2.43
N TYR A 146 3.16 -14.14 3.11
CA TYR A 146 4.19 -13.25 2.57
C TYR A 146 5.55 -13.95 2.48
N THR A 147 6.01 -14.59 3.57
CA THR A 147 7.33 -15.25 3.60
C THR A 147 7.44 -16.41 2.61
N ARG A 148 6.35 -17.13 2.34
CA ARG A 148 6.31 -18.16 1.28
C ARG A 148 6.56 -17.58 -0.12
N LEU A 149 6.05 -16.38 -0.41
CA LEU A 149 6.20 -15.74 -1.73
C LEU A 149 7.49 -14.94 -1.87
N TYR A 150 7.95 -14.31 -0.78
CA TYR A 150 9.03 -13.32 -0.83
C TYR A 150 10.28 -13.75 -0.07
N GLY A 151 10.25 -14.84 0.69
CA GLY A 151 11.34 -15.25 1.57
C GLY A 151 11.67 -14.14 2.56
N ARG A 152 12.91 -13.66 2.51
CA ARG A 152 13.40 -12.54 3.34
C ARG A 152 12.94 -11.16 2.87
N GLY A 153 12.31 -11.08 1.70
CA GLY A 153 11.78 -9.84 1.12
C GLY A 153 10.46 -9.40 1.75
N VAL A 154 10.41 -9.27 3.06
CA VAL A 154 9.21 -8.84 3.80
C VAL A 154 9.59 -7.73 4.77
N VAL A 155 8.79 -6.67 4.83
CA VAL A 155 8.83 -5.68 5.90
C VAL A 155 7.58 -5.89 6.73
N GLU A 156 7.74 -6.43 7.92
CA GLU A 156 6.65 -6.72 8.84
C GLU A 156 6.44 -5.54 9.78
N ILE A 157 5.20 -5.08 9.93
CA ILE A 157 4.84 -3.92 10.75
C ILE A 157 3.73 -4.34 11.72
N GLU A 158 3.95 -4.15 13.02
CA GLU A 158 2.96 -4.38 14.06
C GLU A 158 2.61 -3.05 14.72
N TYR A 159 1.36 -2.88 15.15
CA TYR A 159 0.88 -1.62 15.73
C TYR A 159 0.61 -1.71 17.24
N THR A 160 0.94 -0.65 17.97
CA THR A 160 0.84 -0.61 19.44
C THR A 160 -0.58 -0.70 19.99
N ASP A 161 -1.59 -0.35 19.19
CA ASP A 161 -3.01 -0.40 19.57
C ASP A 161 -3.57 -1.83 19.58
N ASN A 162 -2.87 -2.80 19.00
CA ASN A 162 -3.10 -4.25 19.23
C ASN A 162 -2.32 -4.79 20.45
N GLY A 163 -1.69 -3.91 21.24
CA GLY A 163 -0.73 -4.27 22.26
C GLY A 163 0.62 -4.69 21.66
N ARG A 164 1.49 -5.29 22.48
CA ARG A 164 2.88 -5.62 22.10
C ARG A 164 3.16 -7.12 21.95
N ALA A 165 2.15 -7.95 22.20
CA ALA A 165 2.31 -9.41 22.22
C ALA A 165 2.57 -10.00 20.82
N ALA A 166 1.95 -9.44 19.78
CA ALA A 166 2.19 -9.83 18.39
C ALA A 166 3.63 -9.53 17.99
N TYR A 167 4.05 -8.26 18.12
CA TYR A 167 5.44 -7.84 17.89
C TYR A 167 6.47 -8.68 18.66
N ALA A 168 6.28 -8.90 19.96
CA ALA A 168 7.22 -9.71 20.76
C ALA A 168 7.31 -11.16 20.26
N ARG A 169 6.20 -11.73 19.77
CA ARG A 169 6.18 -13.08 19.20
C ARG A 169 6.83 -13.12 17.82
N ALA A 170 6.54 -12.14 16.97
CA ALA A 170 7.20 -11.95 15.69
C ALA A 170 8.73 -11.90 15.84
N CYS A 171 9.24 -11.03 16.73
CA CYS A 171 10.67 -10.95 17.02
C CYS A 171 11.27 -12.28 17.45
N ARG A 172 10.63 -13.01 18.36
CA ARG A 172 11.15 -14.31 18.82
C ARG A 172 11.21 -15.36 17.71
N GLN A 173 10.31 -15.28 16.74
CA GLN A 173 10.18 -16.29 15.70
C GLN A 173 10.98 -15.98 14.43
N ARG A 174 11.14 -14.70 14.08
CA ARG A 174 11.60 -14.26 12.76
C ARG A 174 12.61 -13.11 12.77
N ALA A 175 13.05 -12.63 13.94
CA ALA A 175 14.12 -11.63 13.98
C ALA A 175 15.38 -12.20 13.34
N GLY A 176 16.00 -11.42 12.46
CA GLY A 176 17.16 -11.82 11.66
C GLY A 176 16.83 -12.47 10.31
N ASP A 177 15.58 -12.88 10.05
CA ASP A 177 15.13 -13.32 8.73
C ASP A 177 14.75 -12.11 7.85
N HIS A 178 13.93 -11.22 8.40
CA HIS A 178 13.45 -9.99 7.76
C HIS A 178 13.14 -8.90 8.80
N PRO A 179 13.08 -7.61 8.42
CA PRO A 179 12.81 -6.52 9.36
C PRO A 179 11.37 -6.55 9.91
N ILE A 180 11.25 -6.40 11.23
CA ILE A 180 9.99 -6.39 11.97
C ILE A 180 9.95 -5.10 12.80
N THR A 181 8.96 -4.25 12.54
CA THR A 181 8.85 -2.93 13.18
C THR A 181 7.59 -2.85 14.02
N LEU A 182 7.69 -2.29 15.23
CA LEU A 182 6.53 -1.82 16.00
C LEU A 182 6.33 -0.32 15.78
N ARG A 183 5.13 0.08 15.35
CA ARG A 183 4.74 1.48 15.13
C ARG A 183 3.53 1.91 15.94
N ASP A 184 3.41 3.22 16.17
CA ASP A 184 2.12 3.83 16.47
C ASP A 184 1.23 3.86 15.21
N ARG A 185 -0.10 3.77 15.38
CA ARG A 185 -1.06 3.65 14.27
C ARG A 185 -0.99 4.79 13.27
N ASP A 186 -0.81 6.01 13.79
CA ASP A 186 -0.81 7.23 12.99
C ASP A 186 0.56 7.51 12.34
N VAL A 187 1.55 6.65 12.60
CA VAL A 187 2.90 6.71 12.05
C VAL A 187 3.51 8.11 12.22
N VAL A 188 3.30 8.72 13.39
CA VAL A 188 3.67 10.13 13.62
C VAL A 188 5.19 10.31 13.51
N PRO A 189 5.67 11.53 13.19
CA PRO A 189 7.10 11.82 13.12
C PRO A 189 7.81 11.68 14.47
N ARG A 190 9.13 11.42 14.42
CA ARG A 190 9.98 11.42 15.62
C ARG A 190 9.90 12.77 16.34
N GLY A 191 9.65 12.73 17.65
CA GLY A 191 9.49 13.92 18.48
C GLY A 191 8.03 14.31 18.73
N THR A 192 7.08 13.74 17.99
CA THR A 192 5.65 13.91 18.25
C THR A 192 5.21 13.05 19.44
N ARG A 193 4.32 13.57 20.30
CA ARG A 193 3.71 12.80 21.39
C ARG A 193 3.00 11.58 20.82
N GLY A 194 3.26 10.40 21.41
CA GLY A 194 2.69 9.13 20.94
C GLY A 194 3.57 8.37 19.94
N HIS A 195 4.68 8.96 19.47
CA HIS A 195 5.62 8.29 18.58
C HIS A 195 6.18 6.99 19.18
N VAL A 196 6.02 5.88 18.47
CA VAL A 196 6.64 4.59 18.78
C VAL A 196 7.33 4.04 17.55
N PHE A 197 8.64 3.83 17.61
CA PHE A 197 9.41 3.15 16.56
C PHE A 197 10.39 2.19 17.23
N GLN A 198 10.13 0.88 17.13
CA GLN A 198 11.02 -0.17 17.62
C GLN A 198 11.21 -1.21 16.51
N HIS A 199 12.36 -1.87 16.45
CA HIS A 199 12.62 -2.88 15.45
C HIS A 199 13.40 -4.06 16.02
N CYS A 200 13.18 -5.20 15.39
CA CYS A 200 13.95 -6.44 15.44
C CYS A 200 13.92 -7.02 14.00
#